data_AF-A0A1M4MNZ8-F1
#
_entry.id   AF-A0A1M4MNZ8-F1
#
_cell.length_a   1.000
_cell.length_b   1.000
_cell.length_c   1.000
_cell.angle_alpha   90.00
_cell.angle_beta   90.00
_cell.angle_gamma   90.00
#
_symmetry.space_group_name_H-M   'P 1'
#
loop_
_entity.id
_entity.type
_entity.pdbx_description
1 polymer ?
#
loop_
_entity_poly.entity_id
_entity_poly.type
_entity_poly.pdbx_seq_one_letter_code
_entity_poly.pdbx_strand_id
1 'polypeptide(L)'
;MNRAYRFGAAVLAVVAAGLVLAFLVPPVQLTEYDATGDEFRKTAIFLHDGREVFPVSVLNEPLPASGRARLVVELGDRAGIRIESVTIGVRGSTEAYLEALGGDSPVIRFQHATDGGYGSILEIPDTGIQGNGAMMIPFLLQSYGDGTENLTIDIEARLSETGFPWRRYEARHRFEV
;
A
#
# COMPACT_ATOMS: atom_id res chain seq x y z
N MET A 1 42.50 18.74 30.84
CA MET A 1 41.27 18.35 30.11
C MET A 1 40.24 17.84 31.12
N ASN A 2 39.14 18.57 31.29
CA ASN A 2 38.15 18.34 32.35
C ASN A 2 37.39 17.02 32.16
N ARG A 3 37.30 16.19 33.20
CA ARG A 3 36.54 14.92 33.19
C ARG A 3 35.07 15.12 32.77
N ALA A 4 34.48 16.25 33.11
CA ALA A 4 33.11 16.63 32.70
C ALA A 4 32.92 16.67 31.17
N TYR A 5 33.91 17.13 30.40
CA TYR A 5 33.84 17.15 28.93
C TYR A 5 33.87 15.75 28.32
N ARG A 6 34.63 14.82 28.93
CA ARG A 6 34.69 13.42 28.46
C ARG A 6 33.38 12.68 28.73
N PHE A 7 32.74 12.94 29.87
CA PHE A 7 31.42 12.38 30.19
C PHE A 7 30.32 12.96 29.30
N GLY A 8 30.31 14.27 29.06
CA GLY A 8 29.34 14.90 28.14
C GLY A 8 29.46 14.38 26.70
N ALA A 9 30.70 14.24 26.20
CA ALA A 9 30.95 13.68 24.86
C ALA A 9 30.56 12.19 24.76
N ALA A 10 30.80 11.40 25.81
CA ALA A 10 30.41 9.99 25.84
C ALA A 10 28.88 9.81 25.86
N VAL A 11 28.16 10.61 26.63
CA VAL A 11 26.68 10.58 26.65
C VAL A 11 26.12 10.99 25.29
N LEU A 12 26.66 12.04 24.67
CA LEU A 12 26.23 12.48 23.35
C LEU A 12 26.49 11.41 22.27
N ALA A 13 27.64 10.74 22.35
CA ALA A 13 27.99 9.65 21.42
C ALA A 13 27.08 8.43 21.59
N VAL A 14 26.68 8.07 22.81
CA VAL A 14 25.74 6.98 23.07
C VAL A 14 24.33 7.32 22.57
N VAL A 15 23.88 8.55 22.79
CA VAL A 15 22.58 9.03 22.27
C VAL A 15 22.58 9.06 20.74
N ALA A 16 23.65 9.56 20.13
CA ALA A 16 23.80 9.58 18.67
C ALA A 16 23.87 8.16 18.10
N ALA A 17 24.63 7.25 18.72
CA ALA A 17 24.69 5.86 18.29
C ALA A 17 23.34 5.14 18.42
N GLY A 18 22.59 5.40 19.51
CA GLY A 18 21.24 4.87 19.70
C GLY A 18 20.24 5.39 18.66
N LEU A 19 20.32 6.67 18.31
CA LEU A 19 19.54 7.28 17.24
C LEU A 19 19.89 6.67 15.88
N VAL A 20 21.17 6.52 15.55
CA VAL A 20 21.60 5.91 14.27
C VAL A 20 21.16 4.46 14.18
N LEU A 21 21.22 3.68 15.27
CA LEU A 21 20.70 2.31 15.29
C LEU A 21 19.18 2.25 15.08
N ALA A 22 18.41 3.21 15.62
CA ALA A 22 16.98 3.29 15.39
C ALA A 22 16.63 3.52 13.90
N PHE A 23 17.45 4.29 13.17
CA PHE A 23 17.27 4.51 11.73
C PHE A 23 17.68 3.30 10.86
N LEU A 24 18.47 2.38 11.41
CA LEU A 24 18.95 1.16 10.73
C LEU A 24 18.03 -0.05 10.90
N VAL A 25 16.94 0.07 11.67
CA VAL A 25 15.98 -1.02 11.82
C VAL A 25 15.32 -1.28 10.46
N PRO A 26 15.50 -2.48 9.87
CA PRO A 26 14.85 -2.82 8.62
C PRO A 26 13.33 -2.88 8.81
N PRO A 27 12.54 -2.59 7.77
CA PRO A 27 11.10 -2.75 7.84
C PRO A 27 10.69 -4.18 8.22
N VAL A 28 9.63 -4.31 9.01
CA VAL A 28 9.03 -5.60 9.35
C VAL A 28 8.04 -5.99 8.26
N GLN A 29 8.25 -7.15 7.63
CA GLN A 29 7.26 -7.70 6.70
C GLN A 29 6.05 -8.21 7.50
N LEU A 30 4.86 -7.71 7.20
CA LEU A 30 3.62 -8.25 7.75
C LEU A 30 3.34 -9.59 7.06
N THR A 31 3.42 -10.68 7.82
CA THR A 31 3.30 -12.05 7.30
C THR A 31 1.97 -12.72 7.64
N GLU A 32 1.29 -12.25 8.68
CA GLU A 32 -0.02 -12.76 9.07
C GLU A 32 -1.08 -11.86 8.44
N TYR A 33 -1.98 -12.46 7.67
CA TYR A 33 -3.14 -11.76 7.13
C TYR A 33 -4.39 -12.61 7.27
N ASP A 34 -5.52 -11.98 7.55
CA ASP A 34 -6.84 -12.61 7.48
C ASP A 34 -7.55 -12.16 6.20
N ALA A 35 -8.08 -13.11 5.43
CA ALA A 35 -8.82 -12.83 4.22
C ALA A 35 -10.31 -13.04 4.47
N THR A 36 -11.09 -11.97 4.28
CA THR A 36 -12.55 -12.00 4.45
C THR A 36 -13.22 -11.38 3.22
N GLY A 37 -14.44 -11.80 2.89
CA GLY A 37 -15.12 -11.27 1.72
C GLY A 37 -16.14 -12.19 1.08
N ASP A 38 -16.75 -11.69 0.01
CA ASP A 38 -17.65 -12.41 -0.89
C ASP A 38 -17.11 -12.36 -2.34
N GLU A 39 -17.94 -12.72 -3.31
CA GLU A 39 -17.57 -12.72 -4.73
C GLU A 39 -17.28 -11.32 -5.31
N PHE A 40 -17.80 -10.26 -4.68
CA PHE A 40 -17.66 -8.88 -5.15
C PHE A 40 -16.63 -8.09 -4.35
N ARG A 41 -16.43 -8.43 -3.07
CA ARG A 41 -15.48 -7.77 -2.18
C ARG A 41 -14.53 -8.78 -1.57
N LYS A 42 -13.24 -8.62 -1.82
CA LYS A 42 -12.16 -9.36 -1.14
C LYS A 42 -11.36 -8.42 -0.26
N THR A 43 -11.13 -8.78 0.99
CA THR A 43 -10.42 -7.96 1.97
C THR A 43 -9.28 -8.75 2.57
N ALA A 44 -8.07 -8.19 2.57
CA ALA A 44 -6.92 -8.71 3.30
C ALA A 44 -6.60 -7.79 4.47
N ILE A 45 -6.47 -8.35 5.67
CA ILE A 45 -6.21 -7.62 6.91
C ILE A 45 -4.84 -8.03 7.43
N PHE A 46 -3.84 -7.16 7.33
CA PHE A 46 -2.49 -7.47 7.80
C PHE A 46 -2.36 -7.28 9.31
N LEU A 47 -1.73 -8.26 9.98
CA LEU A 47 -1.54 -8.30 11.43
C LEU A 47 -0.06 -8.18 11.83
N HIS A 48 0.18 -7.58 12.99
CA HIS A 48 1.45 -7.59 13.71
C HIS A 48 1.19 -7.86 15.19
N ASP A 49 1.82 -8.88 15.77
CA ASP A 49 1.61 -9.31 17.15
C ASP A 49 0.11 -9.51 17.50
N GLY A 50 -0.66 -10.12 16.58
CA GLY A 50 -2.09 -10.36 16.73
C GLY A 50 -2.98 -9.10 16.69
N ARG A 51 -2.43 -7.95 16.27
CA ARG A 51 -3.17 -6.69 16.09
C ARG A 51 -3.26 -6.34 14.62
N GLU A 52 -4.44 -5.91 14.19
CA GLU A 52 -4.65 -5.39 12.85
C GLU A 52 -3.88 -4.08 12.64
N VAL A 53 -3.15 -4.00 11.53
CA VAL A 53 -2.30 -2.86 11.17
C VAL A 53 -2.85 -2.15 9.93
N PHE A 54 -3.24 -2.92 8.92
CA PHE A 54 -3.57 -2.38 7.60
C PHE A 54 -4.60 -3.28 6.90
N PRO A 55 -5.88 -2.89 6.83
CA PRO A 55 -6.86 -3.55 5.99
C PRO A 55 -6.83 -2.98 4.57
N VAL A 56 -6.82 -3.85 3.57
CA VAL A 56 -7.00 -3.50 2.16
C VAL A 56 -8.15 -4.30 1.58
N SER A 57 -9.11 -3.62 0.95
CA SER A 57 -10.22 -4.25 0.24
C SER A 57 -10.14 -3.97 -1.24
N VAL A 58 -10.45 -4.98 -2.03
CA VAL A 58 -10.73 -4.88 -3.45
C VAL A 58 -12.21 -5.14 -3.65
N LEU A 59 -12.91 -4.14 -4.17
CA LEU A 59 -14.29 -4.26 -4.63
C LEU A 59 -14.28 -4.35 -6.16
N ASN A 60 -14.73 -5.47 -6.70
CA ASN A 60 -14.91 -5.70 -8.13
C ASN A 60 -16.40 -5.74 -8.45
N GLU A 61 -16.89 -4.77 -9.22
CA GLU A 61 -18.23 -4.84 -9.79
C GLU A 61 -18.18 -5.79 -11.01
N PRO A 62 -19.12 -6.74 -11.16
CA PRO A 62 -19.11 -7.69 -12.26
C PRO A 62 -19.12 -6.94 -13.60
N LEU A 63 -18.24 -7.33 -14.52
CA LEU A 63 -18.10 -6.74 -15.86
C LEU A 63 -19.47 -6.67 -16.57
N PRO A 64 -20.08 -5.49 -16.75
CA PRO A 64 -21.25 -5.36 -17.61
C PRO A 64 -20.87 -5.69 -19.06
N ALA A 65 -21.86 -6.11 -19.86
CA ALA A 65 -21.69 -6.47 -21.27
C ALA A 65 -21.08 -5.36 -22.16
N SER A 66 -20.95 -4.14 -21.64
CA SER A 66 -20.26 -3.01 -22.26
C SER A 66 -18.73 -3.12 -22.26
N GLY A 67 -18.15 -4.15 -21.63
CA GLY A 67 -16.70 -4.39 -21.60
C GLY A 67 -15.92 -3.45 -20.68
N ARG A 68 -16.61 -2.72 -19.80
CA ARG A 68 -16.02 -1.79 -18.82
C ARG A 68 -16.46 -2.12 -17.41
N ALA A 69 -15.53 -2.47 -16.53
CA ALA A 69 -15.79 -2.72 -15.11
C ALA A 69 -15.24 -1.63 -14.23
N ARG A 70 -15.80 -1.52 -13.03
CA ARG A 70 -15.29 -0.64 -11.98
C ARG A 70 -14.62 -1.47 -10.91
N LEU A 71 -13.38 -1.12 -10.62
CA LEU A 71 -12.58 -1.70 -9.56
C LEU A 71 -12.31 -0.61 -8.52
N VAL A 72 -12.61 -0.86 -7.26
CA VAL A 72 -12.27 0.07 -6.18
C VAL A 72 -11.30 -0.60 -5.23
N VAL A 73 -10.14 0.03 -5.06
CA VAL A 73 -9.19 -0.36 -4.01
C VAL A 73 -9.42 0.56 -2.81
N GLU A 74 -9.81 -0.04 -1.69
CA GLU A 74 -10.00 0.63 -0.41
C GLU A 74 -8.82 0.31 0.51
N LEU A 75 -8.09 1.33 0.94
CA LEU A 75 -7.00 1.22 1.90
C LEU A 75 -7.47 1.83 3.22
N GLY A 76 -7.75 1.00 4.22
CA GLY A 76 -8.07 1.49 5.55
C GLY A 76 -6.82 1.88 6.31
N ASP A 77 -6.89 2.98 7.05
CA ASP A 77 -5.90 3.32 8.06
C ASP A 77 -6.46 3.08 9.47
N ARG A 78 -5.56 2.71 10.38
CA ARG A 78 -5.88 2.49 11.79
C ARG A 78 -5.14 3.49 12.64
N ALA A 79 -5.80 3.98 13.68
CA ALA A 79 -5.18 4.87 14.66
C ALA A 79 -3.84 4.31 15.11
N GLY A 80 -2.80 5.13 15.02
CA GLY A 80 -1.44 4.70 15.34
C GLY A 80 -0.58 4.36 14.12
N ILE A 81 -1.15 4.31 12.90
CA ILE A 81 -0.43 3.94 11.68
C ILE A 81 -0.54 5.06 10.63
N ARG A 82 0.57 5.35 9.95
CA ARG A 82 0.67 6.18 8.76
C ARG A 82 0.96 5.30 7.56
N ILE A 83 0.27 5.52 6.46
CA ILE A 83 0.59 4.91 5.17
C ILE A 83 1.63 5.82 4.49
N GLU A 84 2.84 5.31 4.24
CA GLU A 84 3.94 6.09 3.64
C GLU A 84 3.94 6.03 2.13
N SER A 85 3.62 4.88 1.55
CA SER A 85 3.52 4.73 0.09
C SER A 85 2.73 3.50 -0.25
N VAL A 86 2.07 3.52 -1.41
CA VAL A 86 1.31 2.38 -1.93
C VAL A 86 1.62 2.20 -3.41
N THR A 87 1.82 0.95 -3.81
CA THR A 87 1.88 0.50 -5.20
C THR A 87 0.75 -0.49 -5.46
N ILE A 88 -0.03 -0.24 -6.52
CA ILE A 88 -1.11 -1.11 -6.97
C ILE A 88 -0.76 -1.55 -8.39
N GLY A 89 -0.53 -2.84 -8.58
CA GLY A 89 -0.31 -3.47 -9.88
C GLY A 89 -1.55 -4.23 -10.32
N VAL A 90 -2.05 -3.96 -11.53
CA VAL A 90 -3.14 -4.68 -12.16
C VAL A 90 -2.57 -5.53 -13.31
N ARG A 91 -2.85 -6.83 -13.30
CA ARG A 91 -2.36 -7.81 -14.28
C ARG A 91 -3.51 -8.58 -14.94
N GLY A 92 -3.43 -8.75 -16.26
CA GLY A 92 -4.41 -9.43 -17.12
C GLY A 92 -4.41 -8.80 -18.52
N SER A 93 -5.26 -9.27 -19.44
CA SER A 93 -5.46 -8.65 -20.77
C SER A 93 -6.43 -7.46 -20.68
N THR A 94 -6.27 -6.63 -19.64
CA THR A 94 -7.15 -5.53 -19.28
C THR A 94 -6.30 -4.31 -18.92
N GLU A 95 -6.66 -3.14 -19.46
CA GLU A 95 -6.07 -1.88 -19.02
C GLU A 95 -6.91 -1.25 -17.92
N ALA A 96 -6.23 -0.69 -16.92
CA ALA A 96 -6.86 0.03 -15.82
C ALA A 96 -6.57 1.53 -15.94
N TYR A 97 -7.63 2.32 -15.96
CA TYR A 97 -7.59 3.77 -15.96
C TYR A 97 -8.06 4.28 -14.61
N LEU A 98 -7.43 5.31 -14.04
CA LEU A 98 -7.98 5.96 -12.86
C LEU A 98 -9.26 6.72 -13.25
N GLU A 99 -10.34 6.46 -12.53
CA GLU A 99 -11.59 7.21 -12.69
C GLU A 99 -11.33 8.64 -12.19
N ALA A 100 -11.25 9.61 -13.11
CA ALA A 100 -10.86 10.97 -12.79
C ALA A 100 -11.77 11.59 -11.72
N LEU A 101 -11.22 11.79 -10.51
CA LEU A 101 -11.77 12.73 -9.55
C LEU A 101 -11.42 14.12 -10.06
N GLY A 102 -12.40 14.91 -10.49
CA GLY A 102 -12.17 16.21 -11.11
C GLY A 102 -11.17 17.08 -10.33
N GLY A 103 -10.17 17.63 -11.04
CA GLY A 103 -9.10 18.47 -10.48
C GLY A 103 -7.71 18.09 -11.02
N ASP A 104 -6.71 18.94 -10.77
CA ASP A 104 -5.29 18.73 -11.09
C ASP A 104 -4.74 17.53 -10.30
N SER A 105 -5.05 16.31 -10.76
CA SER A 105 -4.62 15.04 -10.17
C SER A 105 -3.09 14.87 -10.27
N PRO A 106 -2.45 14.19 -9.30
CA PRO A 106 -1.01 13.98 -9.30
C PRO A 106 -0.55 13.22 -10.55
N VAL A 107 0.73 13.38 -10.90
CA VAL A 107 1.35 12.74 -12.07
C VAL A 107 1.31 11.22 -11.91
N ILE A 108 0.30 10.59 -12.53
CA ILE A 108 0.16 9.14 -12.61
C ILE A 108 1.08 8.63 -13.72
N ARG A 109 1.98 7.69 -13.40
CA ARG A 109 2.79 6.99 -14.41
C ARG A 109 2.17 5.65 -14.74
N PHE A 110 1.43 5.60 -15.84
CA PHE A 110 1.06 4.33 -16.45
C PHE A 110 2.27 3.77 -17.20
N GLN A 111 2.70 2.57 -16.86
CA GLN A 111 3.70 1.82 -17.61
C GLN A 111 3.04 0.55 -18.15
N HIS A 112 3.07 0.37 -19.48
CA HIS A 112 2.84 -0.93 -20.09
C HIS A 112 4.08 -1.77 -19.79
N ALA A 113 3.94 -2.90 -19.09
CA ALA A 113 5.10 -3.75 -18.85
C ALA A 113 5.55 -4.38 -20.16
N THR A 114 6.71 -3.96 -20.66
CA THR A 114 7.39 -4.54 -21.83
C THR A 114 7.85 -5.98 -21.62
N ASP A 115 7.64 -6.51 -20.40
CA ASP A 115 8.29 -7.71 -19.87
C ASP A 115 7.26 -8.82 -19.54
N GLY A 116 5.98 -8.63 -19.90
CA GLY A 116 4.93 -9.65 -19.80
C GLY A 116 4.31 -9.84 -18.42
N GLY A 117 4.53 -8.92 -17.47
CA GLY A 117 4.07 -9.07 -16.08
C GLY A 117 2.92 -8.18 -15.61
N TYR A 118 2.79 -6.94 -16.10
CA TYR A 118 1.78 -5.97 -15.62
C TYR A 118 1.08 -5.23 -16.77
N GLY A 119 -0.25 -5.14 -16.69
CA GLY A 119 -1.08 -4.36 -17.62
C GLY A 119 -1.14 -2.87 -17.24
N SER A 120 -1.18 -2.55 -15.94
CA SER A 120 -1.17 -1.18 -15.42
C SER A 120 -0.60 -1.14 -13.99
N ILE A 121 0.19 -0.12 -13.66
CA ILE A 121 0.74 0.08 -12.32
C ILE A 121 0.43 1.51 -11.87
N LEU A 122 -0.08 1.67 -10.65
CA LEU A 122 -0.24 2.93 -9.95
C LEU A 122 0.73 2.99 -8.75
N GLU A 123 1.53 4.03 -8.69
CA GLU A 123 2.40 4.32 -7.55
C GLU A 123 1.95 5.64 -6.90
N ILE A 124 1.67 5.61 -5.60
CA ILE A 124 1.33 6.79 -4.80
C ILE A 124 2.46 7.01 -3.78
N PRO A 125 3.42 7.91 -4.07
CA PRO A 125 4.43 8.29 -3.11
C PRO A 125 3.81 9.23 -2.07
N ASP A 126 4.07 8.98 -0.78
CA ASP A 126 3.52 9.74 0.34
C ASP A 126 2.02 9.96 0.26
N THR A 127 1.25 8.93 0.63
CA THR A 127 -0.21 9.02 0.59
C THR A 127 -0.77 10.08 1.55
N GLY A 128 0.01 10.50 2.55
CA GLY A 128 -0.41 11.47 3.57
C GLY A 128 -1.53 10.97 4.50
N ILE A 129 -1.88 9.68 4.45
CA ILE A 129 -2.99 9.12 5.22
C ILE A 129 -2.51 8.75 6.62
N GLN A 130 -3.24 9.24 7.62
CA GLN A 130 -3.00 9.02 9.03
C GLN A 130 -4.31 9.09 9.82
N GLY A 131 -4.50 8.14 10.74
CA GLY A 131 -5.63 8.15 11.67
C GLY A 131 -6.61 7.01 11.44
N ASN A 132 -7.89 7.31 11.53
CA ASN A 132 -8.98 6.35 11.31
C ASN A 132 -9.79 6.80 10.10
N GLY A 133 -9.93 5.92 9.11
CA GLY A 133 -10.58 6.22 7.86
C GLY A 133 -10.22 5.21 6.77
N ALA A 134 -10.52 5.59 5.53
CA ALA A 134 -10.17 4.83 4.35
C ALA A 134 -9.92 5.76 3.17
N MET A 135 -8.90 5.42 2.37
CA MET A 135 -8.74 5.98 1.02
C MET A 135 -9.32 5.03 0.00
N MET A 136 -10.14 5.57 -0.90
CA MET A 136 -10.70 4.84 -2.02
C MET A 136 -10.04 5.27 -3.33
N ILE A 137 -9.57 4.31 -4.10
CA ILE A 137 -8.96 4.53 -5.41
C ILE A 137 -9.81 3.80 -6.46
N PRO A 138 -10.63 4.53 -7.22
CA PRO A 138 -11.44 3.94 -8.27
C PRO A 138 -10.67 3.80 -9.59
N PHE A 139 -10.78 2.61 -10.19
CA PHE A 139 -10.27 2.29 -11.50
C PHE A 139 -11.42 1.90 -12.43
N LEU A 140 -11.35 2.39 -13.67
CA LEU A 140 -12.12 1.92 -14.81
C LEU A 140 -11.28 0.89 -15.56
N LEU A 141 -11.78 -0.34 -15.67
CA LEU A 141 -11.15 -1.42 -16.39
C LEU A 141 -11.71 -1.49 -17.82
N GLN A 142 -10.84 -1.66 -18.81
CA GLN A 142 -11.22 -1.90 -20.20
C GLN A 142 -10.55 -3.18 -20.69
N SER A 143 -11.37 -4.19 -21.03
CA SER A 143 -10.88 -5.44 -21.62
C SER A 143 -10.59 -5.28 -23.11
N TYR A 144 -9.57 -5.99 -23.59
CA TYR A 144 -9.24 -6.10 -25.02
C TYR A 144 -9.65 -7.43 -25.65
N GLY A 145 -10.28 -8.33 -24.88
CA GLY A 145 -10.64 -9.69 -25.32
C GLY A 145 -12.12 -10.05 -25.15
N ASP A 146 -12.50 -11.18 -25.77
CA ASP A 146 -13.85 -11.75 -25.74
C ASP A 146 -14.06 -12.60 -24.48
N GLY A 147 -14.20 -11.98 -23.30
CA GLY A 147 -14.64 -12.68 -22.08
C GLY A 147 -14.03 -12.20 -20.77
N THR A 148 -14.67 -12.62 -19.67
CA THR A 148 -14.26 -12.44 -18.27
C THR A 148 -12.96 -13.18 -18.00
N GLU A 149 -11.84 -12.48 -18.10
CA GLU A 149 -10.54 -12.98 -17.63
C GLU A 149 -10.40 -12.78 -16.11
N ASN A 150 -9.62 -13.67 -15.48
CA ASN A 150 -9.22 -13.50 -14.07
C ASN A 150 -8.24 -12.31 -13.97
N LEU A 151 -8.60 -11.31 -13.19
CA LEU A 151 -7.77 -10.16 -12.90
C LEU A 151 -6.90 -10.47 -11.69
N THR A 152 -5.60 -10.18 -11.78
CA THR A 152 -4.73 -10.22 -10.61
C THR A 152 -4.39 -8.81 -10.17
N ILE A 153 -4.55 -8.51 -8.88
CA ILE A 153 -4.21 -7.21 -8.29
C ILE A 153 -3.17 -7.43 -7.20
N ASP A 154 -1.96 -6.94 -7.45
CA ASP A 154 -0.89 -6.91 -6.47
C ASP A 154 -0.92 -5.56 -5.74
N ILE A 155 -0.92 -5.59 -4.41
CA ILE A 155 -0.86 -4.38 -3.58
C ILE A 155 0.35 -4.48 -2.67
N GLU A 156 1.19 -3.44 -2.73
CA GLU A 156 2.33 -3.26 -1.85
C GLU A 156 2.18 -1.94 -1.09
N ALA A 157 2.40 -1.96 0.23
CA ALA A 157 2.34 -0.75 1.06
C ALA A 157 3.52 -0.68 2.03
N ARG A 158 4.03 0.54 2.21
CA ARG A 158 4.96 0.89 3.30
C ARG A 158 4.23 1.70 4.34
N LEU A 159 4.41 1.34 5.61
CA LEU A 159 3.68 1.89 6.73
C LEU A 159 4.64 2.27 7.86
N SER A 160 4.26 3.21 8.71
CA SER A 160 4.99 3.53 9.95
C SER A 160 4.08 3.81 11.14
N GLU A 161 4.55 3.54 12.35
CA GLU A 161 3.82 3.93 13.57
C GLU A 161 3.84 5.45 13.75
N THR A 162 2.67 6.05 13.97
CA THR A 162 2.54 7.46 14.29
C THR A 162 3.17 7.73 15.65
N GLY A 163 4.19 8.58 15.69
CA GLY A 163 4.96 8.89 16.91
C GLY A 163 6.20 8.03 17.13
N PHE A 164 6.36 6.93 16.37
CA PHE A 164 7.55 6.08 16.38
C PHE A 164 8.03 5.82 14.94
N PRO A 165 8.54 6.85 14.25
CA PRO A 165 8.83 6.79 12.80
C PRO A 165 9.92 5.78 12.40
N TRP A 166 10.65 5.22 13.36
CA TRP A 166 11.61 4.15 13.12
C TRP A 166 10.95 2.76 12.99
N ARG A 167 9.73 2.57 13.52
CA ARG A 167 8.96 1.34 13.34
C ARG A 167 8.23 1.41 12.01
N ARG A 168 8.76 0.65 11.06
CA ARG A 168 8.30 0.59 9.67
C ARG A 168 7.82 -0.81 9.34
N TYR A 169 6.77 -0.89 8.54
CA TYR A 169 6.19 -2.15 8.08
C TYR A 169 6.10 -2.18 6.56
N GLU A 170 6.23 -3.37 5.99
CA GLU A 170 5.92 -3.66 4.60
C GLU A 170 4.80 -4.68 4.51
N ALA A 171 3.77 -4.36 3.72
CA ALA A 171 2.63 -5.21 3.48
C ALA A 171 2.57 -5.54 1.98
N ARG A 172 2.44 -6.81 1.62
CA ARG A 172 2.27 -7.26 0.23
C ARG A 172 1.17 -8.30 0.15
N HIS A 173 0.21 -8.13 -0.75
CA HIS A 173 -0.82 -9.12 -1.00
C HIS A 173 -1.24 -9.14 -2.46
N ARG A 174 -1.71 -10.32 -2.89
CA ARG A 174 -2.23 -10.56 -4.24
C ARG A 174 -3.69 -10.99 -4.14
N PHE A 175 -4.56 -10.23 -4.79
CA PHE A 175 -5.95 -10.59 -5.01
C PHE A 175 -6.11 -11.21 -6.40
N GLU A 176 -6.87 -12.30 -6.47
CA GLU A 176 -7.41 -12.84 -7.72
C GLU A 176 -8.89 -12.46 -7.77
N VAL A 177 -9.37 -11.83 -8.83
CA VAL A 177 -10.75 -11.30 -8.96
C VAL A 177 -11.35 -11.58 -10.32
#